data_AF-A0A4Y2AM82-F1
#
_entry.id   AF-A0A4Y2AM82-F1
#
_cell.length_a   1.000
_cell.length_b   1.000
_cell.length_c   1.000
_cell.angle_alpha   90.00
_cell.angle_beta   90.00
_cell.angle_gamma   90.00
#
_symmetry.space_group_name_H-M   'P 1'
#
loop_
_entity.id
_entity.type
_entity.pdbx_description
1 polymer ?
#
loop_
_entity_poly.entity_id
_entity_poly.type
_entity_poly.pdbx_seq_one_letter_code
_entity_poly.pdbx_strand_id
1 'polypeptide(L)'
;MFHFCIFVKVRFFFHKFGSGVGDLRVYSREEPSPKGSDTKPVELWRSYGNKGDTWWKAIVSLPNMTRRYQVQFVAGRGVGSSDIAIDDVTLSPECFGIGVPENESIAPDDRKYHLNFNHNRFFSLEG
;
A
#
# COMPACT_ATOMS: atom_id res chain seq x y z
N MET A 1 21.06 1.19 -20.41
CA MET A 1 19.82 0.41 -20.65
C MET A 1 18.95 0.62 -19.43
N PHE A 2 17.88 1.42 -19.54
CA PHE A 2 17.05 1.81 -18.40
C PHE A 2 16.23 0.61 -17.93
N HIS A 3 16.48 0.12 -16.71
CA HIS A 3 15.63 -0.87 -16.08
C HIS A 3 14.37 -0.14 -15.60
N PHE A 4 13.34 -0.10 -16.44
CA PHE A 4 12.01 0.29 -15.98
C PHE A 4 11.55 -0.77 -14.97
N CYS A 5 11.08 -0.34 -13.81
CA CYS A 5 10.51 -1.24 -12.83
C CYS A 5 9.11 -1.66 -13.33
N ILE A 6 9.06 -2.68 -14.19
CA ILE A 6 7.85 -2.96 -14.98
C ILE A 6 6.73 -3.56 -14.11
N PHE A 7 7.02 -4.13 -12.93
CA PHE A 7 6.02 -4.80 -12.10
C PHE A 7 6.26 -4.70 -10.57
N VAL A 8 5.96 -3.55 -9.95
CA VAL A 8 5.95 -3.45 -8.48
C VAL A 8 4.75 -4.18 -7.89
N LYS A 9 4.97 -4.91 -6.79
CA LYS A 9 3.90 -5.54 -6.00
C LYS A 9 3.98 -5.13 -4.55
N VAL A 10 2.86 -4.67 -4.00
CA VAL A 10 2.64 -4.53 -2.55
C VAL A 10 2.05 -5.82 -2.04
N ARG A 11 2.62 -6.39 -0.98
CA ARG A 11 2.07 -7.55 -0.27
C ARG A 11 1.84 -7.14 1.17
N PHE A 12 0.74 -7.60 1.75
CA PHE A 12 0.40 -7.29 3.13
C PHE A 12 -0.56 -8.33 3.70
N PHE A 13 -0.59 -8.43 5.02
CA PHE A 13 -1.63 -9.14 5.74
C PHE A 13 -2.62 -8.14 6.32
N PHE A 14 -3.89 -8.52 6.38
CA PHE A 14 -4.95 -7.70 6.96
C PHE A 14 -5.95 -8.54 7.72
N HIS A 15 -6.48 -7.98 8.79
CA HIS A 15 -7.60 -8.52 9.57
C HIS A 15 -8.71 -7.46 9.64
N LYS A 16 -9.95 -7.91 9.48
CA LYS A 16 -11.14 -7.03 9.40
C LYS A 16 -12.34 -7.74 10.00
N PHE A 17 -12.68 -7.44 11.25
CA PHE A 17 -13.75 -8.12 11.96
C PHE A 17 -14.72 -7.14 12.65
N GLY A 18 -15.95 -7.62 12.90
CA GLY A 18 -17.01 -6.87 13.57
C GLY A 18 -18.21 -6.54 12.69
N SER A 19 -19.25 -6.00 13.32
CA SER A 19 -20.54 -5.66 12.69
C SER A 19 -20.51 -4.35 11.91
N GLY A 20 -19.57 -3.46 12.21
CA GLY A 20 -19.42 -2.14 11.58
C GLY A 20 -18.29 -2.02 10.56
N VAL A 21 -17.74 -3.14 10.08
CA VAL A 21 -16.61 -3.11 9.15
C VAL A 21 -17.05 -2.48 7.83
N GLY A 22 -16.43 -1.36 7.46
CA GLY A 22 -16.60 -0.77 6.13
C GLY A 22 -15.69 -1.47 5.11
N ASP A 23 -14.72 -0.75 4.59
CA ASP A 23 -13.84 -1.27 3.55
C ASP A 23 -12.37 -0.91 3.79
N LEU A 24 -11.47 -1.70 3.21
CA LEU A 24 -10.04 -1.38 3.16
C LEU A 24 -9.65 -1.22 1.70
N ARG A 25 -8.99 -0.12 1.37
CA ARG A 25 -8.56 0.24 0.02
C ARG A 25 -7.06 0.49 -0.05
N VAL A 26 -6.49 0.18 -1.21
CA VAL A 26 -5.12 0.52 -1.58
C VAL A 26 -5.16 1.43 -2.79
N TYR A 27 -4.53 2.60 -2.69
CA TYR A 27 -4.35 3.53 -3.79
C TYR A 27 -2.87 3.70 -4.13
N SER A 28 -2.59 4.10 -5.35
CA SER A 28 -1.29 4.66 -5.74
C SER A 28 -1.42 6.10 -6.20
N ARG A 29 -0.43 6.93 -5.87
CA ARG A 29 -0.34 8.31 -6.36
C ARG A 29 1.11 8.62 -6.76
N GLU A 30 1.33 9.04 -7.99
CA GLU A 30 2.63 9.61 -8.40
C GLU A 30 2.73 11.07 -7.95
N GLU A 31 3.94 11.52 -7.64
CA GLU A 31 4.22 12.93 -7.42
C GLU A 31 3.90 13.77 -8.67
N PRO A 32 3.43 15.02 -8.51
CA PRO A 32 3.17 15.91 -9.63
C PRO A 32 4.39 16.05 -10.54
N SER A 33 4.14 16.17 -11.84
CA SER A 33 5.25 16.40 -12.78
C SER A 33 5.77 17.83 -12.58
N PRO A 34 7.04 18.12 -12.90
CA PRO A 34 7.55 19.49 -12.92
C PRO A 34 6.75 20.43 -13.84
N LYS A 35 5.95 19.87 -14.75
CA LYS A 35 5.03 20.58 -15.65
C LYS A 35 3.65 20.84 -15.05
N GLY A 36 3.43 20.51 -13.77
CA GLY A 36 2.30 21.00 -12.97
C GLY A 36 1.01 20.18 -13.03
N SER A 37 1.03 18.94 -13.53
CA SER A 37 -0.16 18.08 -13.47
C SER A 37 -0.25 17.33 -12.15
N ASP A 38 -1.27 17.64 -11.36
CA ASP A 38 -1.62 16.91 -10.15
C ASP A 38 -2.09 15.50 -10.54
N THR A 39 -1.38 14.46 -10.10
CA THR A 39 -1.76 13.08 -10.45
C THR A 39 -2.79 12.62 -9.43
N LYS A 40 -3.99 12.25 -9.91
CA LYS A 40 -5.06 11.74 -9.05
C LYS A 40 -4.67 10.36 -8.51
N PRO A 41 -4.97 10.05 -7.23
CA PRO A 41 -4.83 8.69 -6.72
C PRO A 41 -5.63 7.69 -7.56
N VAL A 42 -5.03 6.54 -7.85
CA VAL A 42 -5.65 5.42 -8.57
C VAL A 42 -5.93 4.31 -7.58
N GLU A 43 -7.18 3.82 -7.53
CA GLU A 43 -7.54 2.67 -6.69
C GLU A 43 -6.99 1.39 -7.33
N LEU A 44 -6.17 0.65 -6.58
CA LEU A 44 -5.55 -0.59 -7.02
C LEU A 44 -6.26 -1.82 -6.48
N TRP A 45 -6.82 -1.72 -5.27
CA TRP A 45 -7.46 -2.85 -4.59
C TRP A 45 -8.45 -2.39 -3.54
N ARG A 46 -9.50 -3.20 -3.32
CA ARG A 46 -10.51 -2.97 -2.29
C ARG A 46 -11.05 -4.28 -1.71
N SER A 47 -11.25 -4.29 -0.39
CA SER A 47 -11.94 -5.36 0.34
C SER A 47 -13.08 -4.80 1.18
N TYR A 48 -14.31 -5.23 0.86
CA TYR A 48 -15.54 -4.84 1.55
C TYR A 48 -15.85 -5.76 2.74
N GLY A 49 -16.50 -5.18 3.74
CA GLY A 49 -17.17 -5.87 4.83
C GLY A 49 -16.24 -6.67 5.73
N ASN A 50 -16.88 -7.43 6.63
CA ASN A 50 -16.24 -8.35 7.56
C ASN A 50 -15.63 -9.54 6.80
N LYS A 51 -14.41 -9.93 7.16
CA LYS A 51 -13.69 -11.07 6.59
C LYS A 51 -13.51 -12.24 7.55
N GLY A 52 -14.22 -12.20 8.67
CA GLY A 52 -14.09 -13.15 9.77
C GLY A 52 -12.93 -12.79 10.69
N ASP A 53 -12.87 -13.47 11.82
CA ASP A 53 -11.79 -13.32 12.80
C ASP A 53 -10.55 -14.13 12.37
N THR A 54 -9.96 -13.74 11.25
CA THR A 54 -8.74 -14.35 10.70
C THR A 54 -7.95 -13.35 9.87
N TRP A 55 -6.64 -13.57 9.79
CA TRP A 55 -5.75 -12.81 8.93
C TRP A 55 -5.85 -13.29 7.48
N TRP A 56 -5.85 -12.34 6.55
CA TRP A 56 -5.88 -12.56 5.11
C TRP A 56 -4.68 -11.92 4.44
N LYS A 57 -4.14 -12.57 3.41
CA LYS A 57 -3.04 -12.04 2.60
C LYS A 57 -3.56 -11.38 1.33
N ALA A 58 -3.05 -10.20 1.00
CA ALA A 58 -3.29 -9.53 -0.27
C ALA A 58 -1.98 -9.29 -1.02
N ILE A 59 -2.05 -9.34 -2.35
CA ILE A 59 -0.96 -9.01 -3.28
C ILE A 59 -1.55 -8.08 -4.33
N VAL A 60 -1.02 -6.86 -4.42
CA VAL A 60 -1.52 -5.79 -5.28
C VAL A 60 -0.41 -5.35 -6.22
N SER A 61 -0.64 -5.46 -7.52
CA SER A 61 0.29 -4.95 -8.53
C SER A 61 0.09 -3.45 -8.72
N LEU A 62 1.17 -2.70 -8.72
CA LEU A 62 1.15 -1.29 -9.12
C LEU A 62 1.25 -1.19 -10.65
N PRO A 63 0.66 -0.14 -11.24
CA PRO A 63 0.98 0.23 -12.62
C PRO A 63 2.46 0.61 -12.75
N ASN A 64 2.94 0.71 -13.99
CA ASN A 64 4.28 1.19 -14.27
C ASN A 64 4.43 2.64 -13.76
N MET A 65 5.15 2.79 -12.65
CA MET A 65 5.43 4.08 -12.03
C MET A 65 6.67 4.70 -12.67
N THR A 66 6.53 5.90 -13.19
CA THR A 66 7.60 6.62 -13.88
C THR A 66 8.22 7.75 -13.04
N ARG A 67 7.64 8.00 -11.87
CA ARG A 67 8.00 9.05 -10.91
C ARG A 67 7.94 8.48 -9.49
N ARG A 68 8.45 9.25 -8.52
CA ARG A 68 8.24 8.98 -7.09
C ARG A 68 6.75 8.80 -6.81
N TYR A 69 6.43 7.84 -5.96
CA TYR A 69 5.05 7.47 -5.74
C TYR A 69 4.76 7.16 -4.27
N GLN A 70 3.48 7.19 -3.97
CA GLN A 70 2.93 6.83 -2.68
C GLN A 70 1.96 5.67 -2.83
N VAL A 71 2.09 4.65 -1.98
CA VAL A 71 1.07 3.61 -1.78
C VAL A 71 0.28 3.95 -0.53
N GLN A 72 -1.03 4.09 -0.67
CA GLN A 72 -1.90 4.61 0.37
C GLN A 72 -2.92 3.56 0.81
N PHE A 73 -2.91 3.22 2.09
CA PHE A 73 -3.92 2.37 2.71
C PHE A 73 -5.01 3.24 3.35
N VAL A 74 -6.26 3.00 2.96
CA VAL A 74 -7.41 3.78 3.41
C VAL A 74 -8.45 2.84 4.01
N ALA A 75 -8.69 2.99 5.31
CA ALA A 75 -9.74 2.28 6.03
C ALA A 75 -11.02 3.12 6.06
N GLY A 76 -12.08 2.60 5.44
CA GLY A 76 -13.45 3.11 5.54
C GLY A 76 -14.19 2.46 6.71
N ARG A 77 -14.79 3.29 7.56
CA ARG A 77 -15.61 2.83 8.69
C ARG A 77 -17.08 2.67 8.27
N GLY A 78 -17.71 1.58 8.69
CA GLY A 78 -19.17 1.37 8.59
C GLY A 78 -19.89 1.73 9.90
N VAL A 79 -21.17 1.37 9.99
CA VAL A 79 -21.98 1.60 11.20
C VAL A 79 -21.90 0.36 12.10
N GLY A 80 -21.27 0.49 13.27
CA GLY A 80 -21.16 -0.60 14.26
C GLY A 80 -19.79 -0.69 14.93
N SER A 81 -19.57 -1.77 15.68
CA SER A 81 -18.27 -2.08 16.29
C SER A 81 -17.44 -2.91 15.31
N SER A 82 -16.21 -2.50 15.08
CA SER A 82 -15.29 -3.19 14.16
C SER A 82 -13.86 -2.71 14.30
N ASP A 83 -12.92 -3.56 13.90
CA ASP A 83 -11.51 -3.28 13.78
C ASP A 83 -10.98 -3.59 12.38
N ILE A 84 -9.93 -2.87 11.99
CA ILE A 84 -9.14 -3.13 10.80
C ILE A 84 -7.67 -3.01 11.19
N ALA A 85 -6.92 -4.09 11.00
CA ALA A 85 -5.47 -4.15 11.22
C ALA A 85 -4.76 -4.57 9.94
N ILE A 86 -3.56 -4.03 9.72
CA ILE A 86 -2.67 -4.38 8.60
C ILE A 86 -1.30 -4.67 9.19
N ASP A 87 -0.64 -5.71 8.70
CA ASP A 87 0.71 -6.10 9.13
C ASP A 87 1.53 -6.63 7.96
N ASP A 88 2.84 -6.79 8.18
CA ASP A 88 3.77 -7.45 7.26
C ASP A 88 3.70 -6.87 5.82
N VAL A 89 3.60 -5.54 5.72
CA VAL A 89 3.61 -4.83 4.44
C VAL A 89 5.01 -4.91 3.84
N THR A 90 5.10 -5.34 2.57
CA THR A 90 6.36 -5.44 1.81
C THR A 90 6.14 -5.00 0.37
N LEU A 91 7.10 -4.25 -0.17
CA LEU A 91 7.19 -3.93 -1.60
C LEU A 91 8.15 -4.90 -2.29
N SER A 92 7.87 -5.26 -3.55
CA SER A 92 8.80 -6.09 -4.34
C SER A 92 10.16 -5.41 -4.49
N PRO A 93 11.28 -6.13 -4.28
CA PRO A 93 12.64 -5.56 -4.29
C PRO A 93 13.11 -5.07 -5.67
N GLU A 94 12.39 -5.41 -6.74
CA GLU A 94 12.72 -5.08 -8.15
C GLU A 94 12.68 -3.56 -8.47
N CYS A 95 12.58 -2.70 -7.47
CA CYS A 95 12.42 -1.26 -7.62
C CYS A 95 13.41 -0.39 -6.83
N PHE A 96 14.33 -0.97 -6.06
CA PHE A 96 15.36 -0.17 -5.40
C PHE A 96 16.62 -0.10 -6.27
N GLY A 97 16.80 1.02 -6.97
CA GLY A 97 18.10 1.40 -7.51
C GLY A 97 18.11 2.06 -8.89
N ILE A 98 17.73 3.33 -8.96
CA ILE A 98 18.57 4.29 -9.71
C ILE A 98 19.26 5.16 -8.65
N GLY A 99 20.53 4.87 -8.36
CA GLY A 99 21.37 5.68 -7.48
C GLY A 99 21.57 5.20 -6.03
N VAL A 100 21.16 3.98 -5.67
CA VAL A 100 21.51 3.39 -4.37
C VAL A 100 22.81 2.59 -4.51
N PRO A 101 23.89 2.90 -3.78
CA PRO A 101 25.15 2.16 -3.86
C PRO A 101 24.97 0.72 -3.38
N GLU A 102 25.69 -0.21 -3.99
CA GLU A 102 25.58 -1.67 -3.78
C GLU A 102 25.78 -2.09 -2.31
N ASN A 103 26.52 -1.29 -1.52
CA ASN A 103 26.70 -1.53 -0.08
C ASN A 103 25.48 -1.17 0.79
N GLU A 104 24.47 -0.49 0.23
CA GLU A 104 23.17 -0.21 0.84
C GLU A 104 22.03 -1.06 0.23
N SER A 105 22.36 -1.96 -0.71
CA SER A 105 21.43 -2.91 -1.33
C SER A 105 21.05 -4.09 -0.43
N ILE A 106 21.10 -3.91 0.90
CA ILE A 106 20.22 -4.68 1.78
C ILE A 106 18.82 -4.31 1.30
N ALA A 107 18.12 -5.23 0.61
CA ALA A 107 16.81 -5.00 0.03
C ALA A 107 16.02 -4.02 0.89
N PRO A 108 15.86 -2.76 0.47
CA PRO A 108 15.12 -1.82 1.27
C PRO A 108 13.70 -2.38 1.28
N ASP A 109 13.12 -2.51 2.46
CA ASP A 109 11.73 -2.92 2.64
C ASP A 109 11.44 -4.42 2.84
N ASP A 110 12.16 -5.03 3.78
CA ASP A 110 11.51 -5.97 4.72
C ASP A 110 11.02 -5.20 5.98
N ARG A 111 10.69 -3.91 5.82
CA ARG A 111 10.16 -3.11 6.93
C ARG A 111 8.71 -3.53 7.16
N LYS A 112 8.53 -4.41 8.13
CA LYS A 112 7.21 -4.80 8.60
C LYS A 112 6.54 -3.60 9.26
N TYR A 113 5.52 -3.06 8.62
CA TYR A 113 4.67 -2.00 9.17
C TYR A 113 3.41 -2.62 9.79
N HIS A 114 3.25 -2.46 11.10
CA HIS A 114 2.02 -2.80 11.80
C HIS A 114 1.14 -1.55 11.95
N LEU A 115 -0.10 -1.62 11.48
CA LEU A 115 -1.02 -0.48 11.41
C LEU A 115 -2.40 -0.87 11.95
N ASN A 116 -2.82 -0.19 13.02
CA ASN A 116 -4.15 -0.34 13.59
C ASN A 116 -5.03 0.88 13.30
N PHE A 117 -6.15 0.64 12.61
CA PHE A 117 -7.10 1.66 12.21
C PHE A 117 -8.32 1.63 13.13
N ASN A 118 -8.27 2.43 14.20
CA ASN A 118 -9.43 2.60 15.09
C ASN A 118 -10.37 3.72 14.62
N HIS A 119 -9.92 4.60 13.71
CA HIS A 119 -10.66 5.74 13.11
C HIS A 119 -10.32 5.82 11.61
N ASN A 120 -10.98 6.68 10.82
CA ASN A 120 -10.60 6.98 9.43
C ASN A 120 -9.16 7.50 9.40
N ARG A 121 -8.19 6.59 9.26
CA ARG A 121 -6.77 6.91 9.21
C ARG A 121 -6.23 6.53 7.86
N PHE A 122 -5.32 7.37 7.41
CA PHE A 122 -4.62 7.29 6.15
C PHE A 122 -3.17 6.92 6.49
N PHE A 123 -2.65 5.91 5.82
CA PHE A 123 -1.25 5.54 5.92
C PHE A 123 -0.64 5.52 4.52
N SER A 124 0.55 6.09 4.37
CA SER A 124 1.24 6.20 3.09
C SER A 124 2.66 5.64 3.20
N LEU A 125 3.01 4.76 2.27
CA LEU A 125 4.38 4.32 2.03
C LEU A 125 4.93 5.11 0.83
N GLU A 126 6.16 5.59 0.94
CA GLU A 126 6.83 6.34 -0.12
C GLU A 126 7.84 5.44 -0.83
N GLY A 127 7.89 5.54 -2.16
CA GLY A 127 8.77 4.78 -3.05
C GLY A 127 9.35 5.62 -4.18
#